data_AF-A0A0N0ZNP7-F1
#
_entry.id   AF-A0A0N0ZNP7-F1
#
_cell.length_a   1.000
_cell.length_b   1.000
_cell.length_c   1.000
_cell.angle_alpha   90.00
_cell.angle_beta   90.00
_cell.angle_gamma   90.00
#
_symmetry.space_group_name_H-M   'P 1'
#
loop_
_entity.id
_entity.type
_entity.pdbx_description
1 polymer ?
#
loop_
_entity_poly.entity_id
_entity_poly.type
_entity_poly.pdbx_seq_one_letter_code
_entity_poly.pdbx_strand_id
1 'polypeptide(L)'
;MRKLFLLLFFLLLTALAAPRLVVEPDDGVKPLLDLIASAREEILVKMYLWTPSRLDVVDALGEAVARGVKVKVLLEREPSGGRVDLTVFQALKERGVDVKLTTPFRFVFVHEKSLVVDRKRAWVGTMNLTGSSFTANREYALILDDPRQVAEVVKVFEADWEGKRLDLSQALLVWAPSRILGGVKEGNARETLLALIRGAKREVFLEHQAMADPEVVAALKEALTRGVRVRLVGSPQEPGDTYFLAGAEELRRAGADLRFLPDPYVHAKALVVDGEVALVGSLNLSANSLNANRELSVRFTRREAPEAFARLLSMMERDFQAGLTENPFALPPLEGVIPWQDAPKYFGRIATVEGVIQQVEDRGTVAFLRFGPGESDLRLVVFPRSYALFRQPFPQSYLGKKVRARGRIVLYAGYYEIVLEDPSALEVLDGSP
;
A
#
# COMPACT_ATOMS: atom_id res chain seq x y z
N MET A 1 39.93 33.42 -7.20
CA MET A 1 38.77 33.12 -8.06
C MET A 1 38.61 31.63 -8.41
N ARG A 2 39.65 30.89 -8.85
CA ARG A 2 39.52 29.45 -9.19
C ARG A 2 39.10 28.51 -8.04
N LYS A 3 39.49 28.78 -6.79
CA LYS A 3 39.08 27.97 -5.62
C LYS A 3 37.61 28.17 -5.19
N LEU A 4 37.02 29.34 -5.49
CA LEU A 4 35.63 29.65 -5.16
C LEU A 4 34.65 29.02 -6.17
N PHE A 5 35.09 28.87 -7.43
CA PHE A 5 34.33 28.18 -8.49
C PHE A 5 34.28 26.66 -8.30
N LEU A 6 35.37 26.03 -7.82
CA LEU A 6 35.34 24.60 -7.49
C LEU A 6 34.44 24.28 -6.29
N LEU A 7 34.35 25.18 -5.31
CA LEU A 7 33.48 24.99 -4.15
C LEU A 7 32.00 25.09 -4.53
N LEU A 8 31.63 26.05 -5.41
CA LEU A 8 30.26 26.17 -5.93
C LEU A 8 29.86 24.99 -6.82
N PHE A 9 30.78 24.42 -7.60
CA PHE A 9 30.50 23.26 -8.45
C PHE A 9 30.29 21.97 -7.63
N PHE A 10 31.01 21.83 -6.51
CA PHE A 10 30.83 20.69 -5.59
C PHE A 10 29.52 20.80 -4.77
N LEU A 11 29.12 22.01 -4.38
CA LEU A 11 27.85 22.27 -3.69
C LEU A 11 26.61 22.12 -4.59
N LEU A 12 26.72 22.38 -5.89
CA LEU A 12 25.63 22.14 -6.85
C LEU A 12 25.40 20.64 -7.14
N LEU A 13 26.46 19.83 -7.11
CA LEU A 13 26.37 18.37 -7.36
C LEU A 13 25.73 17.59 -6.20
N THR A 14 25.73 18.13 -4.98
CA THR A 14 25.07 17.50 -3.83
C THR A 14 23.55 17.69 -3.78
N ALA A 15 23.00 18.67 -4.52
CA ALA A 15 21.56 18.93 -4.53
C ALA A 15 20.77 18.07 -5.53
N LEU A 16 21.45 17.41 -6.48
CA LEU A 16 20.82 16.75 -7.64
C LEU A 16 20.46 15.26 -7.43
N ALA A 17 20.74 14.67 -6.27
CA ALA A 17 20.50 13.23 -6.03
C ALA A 17 19.52 12.94 -4.88
N ALA A 18 18.85 13.97 -4.35
CA ALA A 18 17.86 13.79 -3.30
C ALA A 18 16.62 13.07 -3.84
N PRO A 19 16.13 12.00 -3.17
CA PRO A 19 14.91 11.34 -3.60
C PRO A 19 13.71 12.27 -3.54
N ARG A 20 12.80 12.14 -4.50
CA ARG A 20 11.53 12.87 -4.53
C ARG A 20 10.40 11.96 -4.05
N LEU A 21 9.60 12.45 -3.10
CA LEU A 21 8.45 11.71 -2.57
C LEU A 21 7.23 11.89 -3.46
N VAL A 22 6.55 10.79 -3.74
CA VAL A 22 5.18 10.71 -4.26
C VAL A 22 4.28 10.16 -3.16
N VAL A 23 3.09 10.74 -3.01
CA VAL A 23 2.12 10.40 -1.98
C VAL A 23 0.77 10.13 -2.64
N GLU A 24 0.21 8.94 -2.43
CA GLU A 24 -1.13 8.60 -2.89
C GLU A 24 -2.14 8.74 -1.75
N PRO A 25 -3.41 9.07 -2.08
CA PRO A 25 -3.96 9.29 -3.42
C PRO A 25 -3.70 10.69 -4.01
N ASP A 26 -3.00 11.56 -3.29
CA ASP A 26 -2.85 12.99 -3.60
C ASP A 26 -2.20 13.29 -4.97
N ASP A 27 -1.16 12.56 -5.36
CA ASP A 27 -0.43 12.80 -6.62
C ASP A 27 -1.02 12.03 -7.82
N GLY A 28 -1.76 10.96 -7.56
CA GLY A 28 -2.30 10.05 -8.57
C GLY A 28 -1.21 9.37 -9.41
N VAL A 29 -1.61 8.67 -10.47
CA VAL A 29 -0.66 7.89 -11.30
C VAL A 29 0.30 8.75 -12.14
N LYS A 30 0.01 10.03 -12.32
CA LYS A 30 0.71 10.86 -13.31
C LYS A 30 2.25 10.81 -13.15
N PRO A 31 2.84 10.90 -11.93
CA PRO A 31 4.29 10.83 -11.76
C PRO A 31 4.91 9.51 -12.25
N LEU A 32 4.20 8.39 -12.13
CA LEU A 32 4.66 7.09 -12.64
C LEU A 32 4.61 7.04 -14.17
N LEU A 33 3.50 7.51 -14.76
CA LEU A 33 3.35 7.55 -16.23
C LEU A 33 4.36 8.50 -16.87
N ASP A 34 4.60 9.66 -16.27
CA ASP A 34 5.64 10.61 -16.72
C ASP A 34 7.04 9.97 -16.69
N LEU A 35 7.33 9.19 -15.64
CA LEU A 35 8.59 8.47 -15.52
C LEU A 35 8.75 7.44 -16.65
N ILE A 36 7.72 6.63 -16.92
CA ILE A 36 7.70 5.66 -18.03
C ILE A 36 7.87 6.36 -19.39
N ALA A 37 7.11 7.44 -19.63
CA ALA A 37 7.14 8.20 -20.88
C ALA A 37 8.53 8.81 -21.16
N SER A 38 9.29 9.11 -20.12
CA SER A 38 10.63 9.67 -20.24
C SER A 38 11.71 8.67 -20.68
N ALA A 39 11.43 7.36 -20.68
CA ALA A 39 12.38 6.32 -21.04
C ALA A 39 12.85 6.42 -22.50
N ARG A 40 14.12 6.06 -22.72
CA ARG A 40 14.79 6.10 -24.03
C ARG A 40 15.51 4.80 -24.38
N GLU A 41 15.91 4.00 -23.40
CA GLU A 41 16.76 2.82 -23.60
C GLU A 41 16.15 1.56 -22.97
N GLU A 42 15.80 1.62 -21.68
CA GLU A 42 15.36 0.44 -20.93
C GLU A 42 14.38 0.81 -19.80
N ILE A 43 13.40 -0.07 -19.56
CA ILE A 43 12.56 -0.06 -18.37
C ILE A 43 12.62 -1.45 -17.73
N LEU A 44 12.88 -1.50 -16.42
CA LEU A 44 12.84 -2.72 -15.61
C LEU A 44 11.75 -2.56 -14.55
N VAL A 45 10.78 -3.46 -14.48
CA VAL A 45 9.67 -3.39 -13.51
C VAL A 45 9.61 -4.66 -12.69
N LYS A 46 9.54 -4.53 -11.37
CA LYS A 46 9.22 -5.64 -10.47
C LYS A 46 7.95 -5.30 -9.72
N MET A 47 6.96 -6.18 -9.80
CA MET A 47 5.64 -5.90 -9.24
C MET A 47 5.02 -7.13 -8.60
N TYR A 48 4.58 -6.97 -7.36
CA TYR A 48 3.90 -8.01 -6.61
C TYR A 48 2.46 -8.24 -7.09
N LEU A 49 1.67 -7.17 -7.17
CA LEU A 49 0.28 -7.25 -7.59
C LEU A 49 0.01 -6.18 -8.64
N TRP A 50 -0.58 -6.61 -9.76
CA TRP A 50 -1.02 -5.75 -10.85
C TRP A 50 -2.37 -6.24 -11.32
N THR A 51 -3.37 -5.36 -11.33
CA THR A 51 -4.75 -5.70 -11.70
C THR A 51 -5.19 -4.94 -12.96
N PRO A 52 -6.26 -5.37 -13.66
CA PRO A 52 -6.75 -4.72 -14.88
C PRO A 52 -7.18 -3.26 -14.67
N SER A 53 -7.42 -2.84 -13.43
CA SER A 53 -7.68 -1.43 -13.10
C SER A 53 -6.53 -0.48 -13.49
N ARG A 54 -5.32 -1.01 -13.74
CA ARG A 54 -4.12 -0.26 -14.15
C ARG A 54 -3.58 -0.70 -15.51
N LEU A 55 -4.44 -1.00 -16.48
CA LEU A 55 -4.03 -1.28 -17.86
C LEU A 55 -3.40 -0.05 -18.54
N ASP A 56 -3.71 1.15 -18.07
CA ASP A 56 -3.06 2.38 -18.55
C ASP A 56 -1.53 2.37 -18.35
N VAL A 57 -1.04 1.74 -17.28
CA VAL A 57 0.40 1.52 -17.08
C VAL A 57 0.95 0.47 -18.07
N VAL A 58 0.16 -0.55 -18.43
CA VAL A 58 0.53 -1.55 -19.46
C VAL A 58 0.65 -0.86 -20.82
N ASP A 59 -0.31 -0.01 -21.16
CA ASP A 59 -0.30 0.75 -22.41
C ASP A 59 0.89 1.70 -22.46
N ALA A 60 1.22 2.41 -21.38
CA ALA A 60 2.40 3.28 -21.32
C ALA A 60 3.73 2.52 -21.52
N LEU A 61 3.84 1.29 -20.99
CA LEU A 61 4.99 0.41 -21.27
C LEU A 61 5.00 -0.04 -22.73
N GLY A 62 3.84 -0.36 -23.31
CA GLY A 62 3.71 -0.71 -24.72
C GLY A 62 4.09 0.44 -25.66
N GLU A 63 3.72 1.68 -25.32
CA GLU A 63 4.18 2.87 -26.04
C GLU A 63 5.70 3.03 -25.94
N ALA A 64 6.31 2.69 -24.81
CA ALA A 64 7.77 2.68 -24.69
C ALA A 64 8.41 1.63 -25.62
N VAL A 65 7.85 0.41 -25.67
CA VAL A 65 8.28 -0.62 -26.63
C VAL A 65 8.14 -0.14 -28.07
N ALA A 66 7.03 0.52 -28.42
CA ALA A 66 6.82 1.09 -29.75
C ALA A 66 7.85 2.17 -30.12
N ARG A 67 8.40 2.89 -29.12
CA ARG A 67 9.52 3.83 -29.29
C ARG A 67 10.90 3.15 -29.38
N GLY A 68 10.97 1.81 -29.27
CA GLY A 68 12.21 1.03 -29.29
C GLY A 68 12.88 0.84 -27.92
N VAL A 69 12.21 1.23 -26.82
CA VAL A 69 12.71 1.02 -25.45
C VAL A 69 12.58 -0.46 -25.08
N LYS A 70 13.62 -1.04 -24.50
CA LYS A 70 13.58 -2.42 -23.98
C LYS A 70 12.80 -2.45 -22.68
N VAL A 71 11.73 -3.24 -22.58
CA VAL A 71 10.94 -3.32 -21.34
C VAL A 71 10.97 -4.75 -20.80
N LYS A 72 11.42 -4.90 -19.55
CA LYS A 72 11.39 -6.16 -18.80
C LYS A 72 10.51 -6.05 -17.57
N VAL A 73 9.62 -7.01 -17.36
CA VAL A 73 8.70 -7.03 -16.22
C VAL A 73 8.79 -8.38 -15.51
N LEU A 74 9.11 -8.35 -14.22
CA LEU A 74 9.07 -9.51 -13.33
C LEU A 74 7.85 -9.41 -12.42
N LEU A 75 6.88 -10.30 -12.62
CA LEU A 75 5.66 -10.38 -11.81
C LEU A 75 5.73 -11.51 -10.79
N GLU A 76 5.24 -11.26 -9.58
CA GLU A 76 4.98 -12.34 -8.64
C GLU A 76 3.95 -13.30 -9.23
N ARG A 77 4.32 -14.58 -9.26
CA ARG A 77 3.52 -15.65 -9.85
C ARG A 77 2.24 -15.89 -9.07
N GLU A 78 2.34 -15.91 -7.73
CA GLU A 78 1.27 -16.33 -6.82
C GLU A 78 1.15 -15.32 -5.66
N PRO A 79 0.72 -14.07 -5.93
CA PRO A 79 0.51 -13.12 -4.85
C PRO A 79 -0.58 -13.63 -3.90
N SER A 80 -0.50 -13.24 -2.63
CA SER A 80 -1.53 -13.52 -1.63
C SER A 80 -2.92 -13.19 -2.17
N GLY A 81 -3.84 -14.13 -2.04
CA GLY A 81 -5.18 -14.04 -2.63
C GLY A 81 -5.34 -14.75 -3.98
N GLY A 82 -4.27 -15.26 -4.61
CA GLY A 82 -4.42 -16.12 -5.79
C GLY A 82 -3.19 -16.23 -6.69
N ARG A 83 -3.41 -16.01 -7.98
CA ARG A 83 -2.39 -16.08 -9.03
C ARG A 83 -2.24 -14.71 -9.69
N VAL A 84 -1.14 -14.54 -10.42
CA VAL A 84 -0.96 -13.40 -11.33
C VAL A 84 -2.21 -13.21 -12.19
N ASP A 85 -2.58 -11.94 -12.40
CA ASP A 85 -3.70 -11.61 -13.26
C ASP A 85 -3.34 -11.91 -14.73
N LEU A 86 -4.05 -12.87 -15.32
CA LEU A 86 -3.76 -13.33 -16.68
C LEU A 86 -4.09 -12.27 -17.73
N THR A 87 -5.06 -11.38 -17.48
CA THR A 87 -5.38 -10.28 -18.39
C THR A 87 -4.22 -9.30 -18.46
N VAL A 88 -3.65 -8.92 -17.31
CA VAL A 88 -2.46 -8.06 -17.27
C VAL A 88 -1.26 -8.73 -17.93
N PHE A 89 -1.00 -10.01 -17.60
CA PHE A 89 0.13 -10.75 -18.16
C PHE A 89 0.05 -10.87 -19.69
N GLN A 90 -1.13 -11.18 -20.23
CA GLN A 90 -1.35 -11.27 -21.68
C GLN A 90 -1.22 -9.91 -22.35
N ALA A 91 -1.81 -8.86 -21.78
CA ALA A 91 -1.70 -7.51 -22.32
C ALA A 91 -0.24 -7.02 -22.41
N LEU A 92 0.58 -7.30 -21.38
CA LEU A 92 2.02 -7.01 -21.43
C LEU A 92 2.72 -7.73 -22.59
N LYS A 93 2.45 -9.03 -22.77
CA LYS A 93 3.02 -9.82 -23.87
C LYS A 93 2.61 -9.28 -25.25
N GLU A 94 1.34 -8.97 -25.42
CA GLU A 94 0.79 -8.44 -26.68
C GLU A 94 1.39 -7.08 -27.04
N ARG A 95 1.80 -6.29 -26.05
CA ARG A 95 2.52 -5.02 -26.23
C ARG A 95 4.04 -5.19 -26.44
N GLY A 96 4.53 -6.42 -26.56
CA GLY A 96 5.95 -6.70 -26.83
C GLY A 96 6.87 -6.57 -25.62
N VAL A 97 6.32 -6.54 -24.40
CA VAL A 97 7.10 -6.52 -23.16
C VAL A 97 7.70 -7.91 -22.88
N ASP A 98 8.98 -7.95 -22.49
CA ASP A 98 9.61 -9.17 -21.98
C ASP A 98 9.13 -9.39 -20.54
N VAL A 99 8.08 -10.17 -20.38
CA VAL A 99 7.47 -10.45 -19.07
C VAL A 99 7.79 -11.87 -18.59
N LYS A 100 8.27 -11.96 -17.35
CA LYS A 100 8.52 -13.21 -16.62
C LYS A 100 7.73 -13.26 -15.33
N LEU A 101 7.42 -14.49 -14.93
CA LEU A 101 6.95 -14.79 -13.58
C LEU A 101 8.13 -15.18 -12.69
N THR A 102 8.01 -14.90 -11.40
CA THR A 102 9.01 -15.27 -10.40
C THR A 102 9.27 -16.77 -10.37
N THR A 103 10.52 -17.14 -10.06
CA THR A 103 10.91 -18.53 -9.88
C THR A 103 10.29 -19.07 -8.59
N PRO A 104 9.53 -20.18 -8.63
CA PRO A 104 8.93 -20.76 -7.43
C PRO A 104 9.97 -21.05 -6.33
N PHE A 105 9.57 -20.86 -5.08
CA PHE A 105 10.34 -21.20 -3.86
C PHE A 105 11.67 -20.45 -3.66
N ARG A 106 12.05 -19.51 -4.56
CA ARG A 106 13.24 -18.66 -4.38
C ARG A 106 13.06 -17.67 -3.22
N PHE A 107 11.87 -17.10 -3.13
CA PHE A 107 11.32 -16.32 -2.03
C PHE A 107 9.92 -16.87 -1.73
N VAL A 108 9.35 -16.51 -0.58
CA VAL A 108 7.91 -16.76 -0.36
C VAL A 108 7.12 -15.89 -1.34
N PHE A 109 7.43 -14.59 -1.36
CA PHE A 109 6.98 -13.67 -2.41
C PHE A 109 8.10 -12.74 -2.85
N VAL A 110 8.06 -12.35 -4.12
CA VAL A 110 8.67 -11.10 -4.57
C VAL A 110 7.68 -9.98 -4.34
N HIS A 111 7.83 -9.33 -3.19
CA HIS A 111 6.92 -8.31 -2.71
C HIS A 111 7.47 -6.87 -2.90
N GLU A 112 8.64 -6.74 -3.53
CA GLU A 112 9.15 -5.46 -4.04
C GLU A 112 8.22 -4.87 -5.11
N LYS A 113 8.02 -3.55 -5.04
CA LYS A 113 7.34 -2.77 -6.08
C LYS A 113 8.27 -1.65 -6.52
N SER A 114 8.91 -1.87 -7.66
CA SER A 114 9.93 -0.97 -8.18
C SER A 114 9.90 -0.88 -9.70
N LEU A 115 10.37 0.24 -10.21
CA LEU A 115 10.55 0.47 -11.64
C LEU A 115 11.85 1.24 -11.86
N VAL A 116 12.66 0.84 -12.83
CA VAL A 116 13.88 1.57 -13.23
C VAL A 116 13.73 2.06 -14.66
N VAL A 117 14.11 3.30 -14.92
CA VAL A 117 14.17 3.91 -16.26
C VAL A 117 15.61 4.24 -16.61
N ASP A 118 16.04 3.74 -17.76
CA ASP A 118 17.33 3.99 -18.41
C ASP A 118 18.54 3.78 -17.48
N ARG A 119 18.38 2.95 -16.44
CA ARG A 119 19.38 2.74 -15.37
C ARG A 119 19.84 4.04 -14.69
N LYS A 120 19.03 5.10 -14.78
CA LYS A 120 19.30 6.46 -14.29
C LYS A 120 18.35 6.89 -13.20
N ARG A 121 17.10 6.42 -13.23
CA ARG A 121 16.07 6.74 -12.24
C ARG A 121 15.36 5.49 -11.77
N ALA A 122 15.03 5.42 -10.49
CA ALA A 122 14.26 4.32 -9.92
C ALA A 122 13.05 4.83 -9.15
N TRP A 123 11.88 4.24 -9.38
CA TRP A 123 10.72 4.30 -8.50
C TRP A 123 10.81 3.15 -7.50
N VAL A 124 10.70 3.46 -6.21
CA VAL A 124 10.64 2.46 -5.13
C VAL A 124 9.50 2.85 -4.19
N GLY A 125 8.53 1.97 -3.97
CA GLY A 125 7.36 2.34 -3.18
C GLY A 125 6.69 1.22 -2.40
N THR A 126 5.67 1.61 -1.66
CA THR A 126 4.78 0.75 -0.87
C THR A 126 3.71 0.11 -1.76
N MET A 127 3.34 0.80 -2.85
CA MET A 127 2.15 0.54 -3.65
C MET A 127 2.27 -0.60 -4.66
N ASN A 128 1.16 -1.31 -4.85
CA ASN A 128 0.94 -2.21 -5.97
C ASN A 128 0.40 -1.46 -7.19
N LEU A 129 0.33 -2.09 -8.36
CA LEU A 129 -0.38 -1.55 -9.53
C LEU A 129 -1.86 -1.96 -9.53
N THR A 130 -2.59 -1.43 -8.55
CA THR A 130 -4.05 -1.58 -8.40
C THR A 130 -4.71 -0.21 -8.35
N GLY A 131 -6.00 -0.13 -8.67
CA GLY A 131 -6.76 1.12 -8.60
C GLY A 131 -6.70 1.72 -7.20
N SER A 132 -6.95 0.90 -6.18
CA SER A 132 -6.94 1.33 -4.77
C SER A 132 -5.63 1.98 -4.33
N SER A 133 -4.47 1.51 -4.82
CA SER A 133 -3.17 2.12 -4.51
C SER A 133 -3.12 3.62 -4.84
N PHE A 134 -3.84 4.07 -5.86
CA PHE A 134 -3.80 5.46 -6.35
C PHE A 134 -5.06 6.25 -6.01
N THR A 135 -6.08 5.64 -5.39
CA THR A 135 -7.38 6.29 -5.16
C THR A 135 -7.93 6.11 -3.76
N ALA A 136 -7.48 5.12 -3.00
CA ALA A 136 -8.09 4.75 -1.72
C ALA A 136 -7.07 4.38 -0.63
N ASN A 137 -5.82 4.14 -0.99
CA ASN A 137 -4.77 3.79 -0.04
C ASN A 137 -3.86 4.99 0.24
N ARG A 138 -3.41 5.11 1.49
CA ARG A 138 -2.18 5.85 1.78
C ARG A 138 -1.00 5.02 1.30
N GLU A 139 -0.29 5.55 0.31
CA GLU A 139 0.93 4.95 -0.23
C GLU A 139 2.03 6.00 -0.38
N TYR A 140 3.27 5.52 -0.36
CA TYR A 140 4.45 6.33 -0.61
C TYR A 140 5.32 5.70 -1.69
N ALA A 141 5.88 6.53 -2.55
CA ALA A 141 6.98 6.13 -3.43
C ALA A 141 8.06 7.19 -3.45
N LEU A 142 9.29 6.75 -3.71
CA LEU A 142 10.44 7.59 -3.90
C LEU A 142 10.93 7.43 -5.33
N ILE A 143 11.13 8.56 -6.02
CA ILE A 143 11.89 8.61 -7.25
C ILE A 143 13.34 8.93 -6.89
N LEU A 144 14.23 7.99 -7.17
CA LEU A 144 15.65 8.02 -6.87
C LEU A 144 16.41 8.45 -8.13
N ASP A 145 17.32 9.40 -7.95
CA ASP A 145 18.22 9.90 -9.00
C ASP A 145 19.71 9.60 -8.65
N ASP A 146 20.03 9.09 -7.45
CA ASP A 146 21.40 8.69 -7.06
C ASP A 146 21.84 7.46 -7.89
N PRO A 147 22.86 7.59 -8.76
CA PRO A 147 23.30 6.50 -9.62
C PRO A 147 23.73 5.23 -8.87
N ARG A 148 24.20 5.36 -7.62
CA ARG A 148 24.60 4.22 -6.79
C ARG A 148 23.39 3.41 -6.33
N GLN A 149 22.33 4.10 -5.92
CA GLN A 149 21.07 3.47 -5.53
C GLN A 149 20.40 2.83 -6.74
N VAL A 150 20.32 3.53 -7.88
CA VAL A 150 19.73 3.00 -9.10
C VAL A 150 20.49 1.78 -9.63
N ALA A 151 21.83 1.83 -9.64
CA ALA A 151 22.65 0.69 -10.05
C ALA A 151 22.45 -0.53 -9.13
N GLU A 152 22.21 -0.33 -7.84
CA GLU A 152 21.89 -1.41 -6.91
C GLU A 152 20.54 -2.06 -7.21
N VAL A 153 19.49 -1.27 -7.46
CA VAL A 153 18.16 -1.79 -7.85
C VAL A 153 18.26 -2.59 -9.15
N VAL A 154 18.99 -2.08 -10.14
CA VAL A 154 19.24 -2.78 -11.41
C VAL A 154 19.96 -4.11 -11.17
N LYS A 155 21.03 -4.13 -10.37
CA LYS A 155 21.80 -5.33 -10.04
C LYS A 155 20.91 -6.41 -9.39
N VAL A 156 20.04 -6.02 -8.47
CA VAL A 156 19.12 -6.96 -7.81
C VAL A 156 18.02 -7.42 -8.75
N PHE A 157 17.49 -6.53 -9.61
CA PHE A 157 16.56 -6.92 -10.67
C PHE A 157 17.16 -8.01 -11.57
N GLU A 158 18.38 -7.80 -12.08
CA GLU A 158 19.05 -8.75 -12.98
C GLU A 158 19.33 -10.09 -12.29
N ALA A 159 19.75 -10.08 -11.03
CA ALA A 159 19.95 -11.32 -10.29
C ALA A 159 18.64 -12.08 -10.06
N ASP A 160 17.57 -11.39 -9.65
CA ASP A 160 16.27 -12.04 -9.45
C ASP A 160 15.68 -12.52 -10.78
N TRP A 161 15.90 -11.79 -11.89
CA TRP A 161 15.52 -12.18 -13.26
C TRP A 161 16.18 -13.46 -13.74
N GLU A 162 17.42 -13.69 -13.30
CA GLU A 162 18.23 -14.87 -13.62
C GLU A 162 18.15 -15.96 -12.54
N GLY A 163 17.40 -15.74 -11.45
CA GLY A 163 17.29 -16.68 -10.32
C GLY A 163 18.55 -16.80 -9.47
N LYS A 164 19.47 -15.82 -9.53
CA LYS A 164 20.75 -15.81 -8.82
C LYS A 164 20.61 -15.34 -7.37
N ARG A 165 21.61 -15.67 -6.55
CA ARG A 165 21.78 -15.12 -5.20
C ARG A 165 22.75 -13.96 -5.22
N LEU A 166 22.49 -12.95 -4.40
CA LEU A 166 23.37 -11.82 -4.19
C LEU A 166 23.57 -11.64 -2.69
N ASP A 167 24.81 -11.38 -2.30
CA ASP A 167 25.10 -10.86 -0.97
C ASP A 167 24.71 -9.38 -0.92
N LEU A 168 23.76 -9.06 -0.04
CA LEU A 168 23.22 -7.72 0.17
C LEU A 168 23.50 -7.23 1.61
N SER A 169 24.43 -7.87 2.32
CA SER A 169 24.79 -7.50 3.69
C SER A 169 25.37 -6.09 3.81
N GLN A 170 26.04 -5.61 2.77
CA GLN A 170 26.65 -4.27 2.68
C GLN A 170 25.94 -3.37 1.65
N ALA A 171 24.70 -3.70 1.30
CA ALA A 171 23.90 -2.90 0.37
C ALA A 171 23.63 -1.49 0.93
N LEU A 172 23.53 -0.51 0.03
CA LEU A 172 23.17 0.87 0.36
C LEU A 172 21.69 0.99 0.71
N LEU A 173 20.83 0.27 -0.02
CA LEU A 173 19.41 0.18 0.24
C LEU A 173 19.11 -0.95 1.24
N VAL A 174 17.86 -0.97 1.68
CA VAL A 174 17.40 -1.89 2.73
C VAL A 174 16.65 -3.04 2.08
N TRP A 175 17.25 -4.22 2.11
CA TRP A 175 16.77 -5.40 1.39
C TRP A 175 16.36 -6.52 2.34
N ALA A 176 15.20 -7.12 2.10
CA ALA A 176 14.83 -8.42 2.68
C ALA A 176 14.94 -9.51 1.59
N PRO A 177 15.15 -10.79 1.97
CA PRO A 177 15.10 -11.33 3.33
C PRO A 177 16.43 -11.19 4.09
N SER A 178 16.33 -10.94 5.40
CA SER A 178 17.48 -10.93 6.32
C SER A 178 17.80 -12.35 6.76
N ARG A 179 18.32 -13.15 5.83
CA ARG A 179 18.68 -14.56 6.04
C ARG A 179 20.01 -14.91 5.38
N ILE A 180 20.62 -15.99 5.84
CA ILE A 180 21.78 -16.60 5.21
C ILE A 180 21.33 -17.93 4.58
N LEU A 181 21.54 -18.09 3.28
CA LEU A 181 21.24 -19.32 2.57
C LEU A 181 22.39 -19.66 1.62
N GLY A 182 22.96 -20.85 1.75
CA GLY A 182 24.12 -21.26 0.96
C GLY A 182 25.36 -20.36 1.17
N GLY A 183 25.54 -19.83 2.38
CA GLY A 183 26.65 -18.92 2.72
C GLY A 183 26.47 -17.47 2.26
N VAL A 184 25.36 -17.13 1.59
CA VAL A 184 25.08 -15.78 1.09
C VAL A 184 24.08 -15.08 2.01
N LYS A 185 24.42 -13.87 2.49
CA LYS A 185 23.47 -13.03 3.23
C LYS A 185 22.62 -12.22 2.29
N GLU A 186 21.34 -12.59 2.14
CA GLU A 186 20.47 -12.10 1.06
C GLU A 186 19.79 -10.74 1.33
N GLY A 187 20.11 -10.10 2.46
CA GLY A 187 19.50 -8.85 2.90
C GLY A 187 20.04 -8.33 4.24
N ASN A 188 19.65 -7.11 4.58
CA ASN A 188 20.07 -6.33 5.76
C ASN A 188 18.88 -5.65 6.48
N ALA A 189 17.63 -5.95 6.07
CA ALA A 189 16.45 -5.21 6.49
C ALA A 189 16.16 -5.29 7.98
N ARG A 190 16.22 -6.48 8.58
CA ARG A 190 15.93 -6.71 10.00
C ARG A 190 16.93 -5.96 10.86
N GLU A 191 18.22 -6.09 10.57
CA GLU A 191 19.28 -5.45 11.33
C GLU A 191 19.19 -3.93 11.22
N THR A 192 18.92 -3.42 10.01
CA THR A 192 18.77 -1.97 9.78
C THR A 192 17.57 -1.42 10.55
N LEU A 193 16.41 -2.08 10.44
CA LEU A 193 15.18 -1.66 11.12
C LEU A 193 15.32 -1.68 12.65
N LEU A 194 15.84 -2.78 13.20
CA LEU A 194 16.04 -2.90 14.65
C LEU A 194 17.08 -1.90 15.16
N ALA A 195 18.14 -1.62 14.39
CA ALA A 195 19.14 -0.61 14.74
C ALA A 195 18.53 0.80 14.78
N LEU A 196 17.64 1.14 13.84
CA LEU A 196 16.91 2.42 13.85
C LEU A 196 16.04 2.55 15.11
N ILE A 197 15.24 1.54 15.41
CA ILE A 197 14.32 1.56 16.58
C ILE A 197 15.09 1.59 17.90
N ARG A 198 16.12 0.76 18.05
CA ARG A 198 16.96 0.72 19.27
C ARG A 198 17.82 1.96 19.42
N GLY A 199 18.19 2.60 18.32
CA GLY A 199 18.96 3.84 18.28
C GLY A 199 18.16 5.09 18.67
N ALA A 200 16.83 5.05 18.51
CA ALA A 200 15.92 6.18 18.75
C ALA A 200 16.09 6.79 20.15
N LYS A 201 16.04 8.13 20.23
CA LYS A 201 16.24 8.91 21.45
C LYS A 201 15.02 9.72 21.89
N ARG A 202 14.13 10.07 20.98
CA ARG A 202 12.98 10.96 21.19
C ARG A 202 11.70 10.31 20.71
N GLU A 203 11.69 9.80 19.48
CA GLU A 203 10.48 9.29 18.85
C GLU A 203 10.75 8.19 17.80
N VAL A 204 9.86 7.20 17.74
CA VAL A 204 9.66 6.36 16.56
C VAL A 204 8.21 6.56 16.09
N PHE A 205 8.05 7.12 14.90
CA PHE A 205 6.75 7.36 14.29
C PHE A 205 6.56 6.41 13.10
N LEU A 206 5.52 5.59 13.16
CA LEU A 206 5.21 4.58 12.16
C LEU A 206 3.85 4.86 11.53
N GLU A 207 3.78 4.67 10.22
CA GLU A 207 2.53 4.54 9.49
C GLU A 207 2.63 3.27 8.66
N HIS A 208 1.83 2.27 9.03
CA HIS A 208 2.20 0.90 8.70
C HIS A 208 1.00 -0.06 8.58
N GLN A 209 0.92 -0.79 7.46
CA GLN A 209 -0.10 -1.81 7.22
C GLN A 209 -0.02 -3.02 8.16
N ALA A 210 1.19 -3.41 8.54
CA ALA A 210 1.47 -4.61 9.33
C ALA A 210 2.14 -4.30 10.67
N MET A 211 1.83 -5.04 11.73
CA MET A 211 2.54 -4.97 13.01
C MET A 211 2.48 -6.36 13.67
N ALA A 212 3.20 -7.32 13.11
CA ALA A 212 3.14 -8.73 13.46
C ALA A 212 4.51 -9.39 13.68
N ASP A 213 5.63 -8.65 13.54
CA ASP A 213 6.95 -9.19 13.84
C ASP A 213 7.27 -9.08 15.35
N PRO A 214 7.52 -10.20 16.05
CA PRO A 214 7.71 -10.17 17.49
C PRO A 214 8.98 -9.42 17.94
N GLU A 215 10.05 -9.43 17.15
CA GLU A 215 11.28 -8.71 17.51
C GLU A 215 11.12 -7.20 17.31
N VAL A 216 10.38 -6.78 16.28
CA VAL A 216 10.06 -5.37 16.07
C VAL A 216 9.15 -4.85 17.19
N VAL A 217 8.09 -5.60 17.54
CA VAL A 217 7.21 -5.25 18.66
C VAL A 217 7.99 -5.17 19.98
N ALA A 218 8.89 -6.12 20.24
CA ALA A 218 9.76 -6.09 21.41
C ALA A 218 10.68 -4.85 21.41
N ALA A 219 11.33 -4.53 20.29
CA ALA A 219 12.22 -3.37 20.18
C ALA A 219 11.47 -2.03 20.37
N LEU A 220 10.22 -1.93 19.92
CA LEU A 220 9.37 -0.76 20.14
C LEU A 220 8.92 -0.66 21.61
N LYS A 221 8.59 -1.78 22.26
CA LYS A 221 8.35 -1.82 23.72
C LYS A 221 9.59 -1.38 24.51
N GLU A 222 10.78 -1.83 24.11
CA GLU A 222 12.05 -1.38 24.68
C GLU A 222 12.28 0.13 24.44
N ALA A 223 11.82 0.69 23.33
CA ALA A 223 11.90 2.14 23.09
C ALA A 223 11.01 2.90 24.08
N LEU A 224 9.78 2.44 24.29
CA LEU A 224 8.85 3.00 25.26
C LEU A 224 9.44 2.99 26.69
N THR A 225 10.07 1.89 27.11
CA THR A 225 10.70 1.82 28.45
C THR A 225 11.88 2.78 28.63
N ARG A 226 12.55 3.16 27.53
CA ARG A 226 13.60 4.20 27.53
C ARG A 226 13.04 5.63 27.53
N GLY A 227 11.71 5.81 27.50
CA GLY A 227 11.06 7.11 27.40
C GLY A 227 10.98 7.68 25.97
N VAL A 228 11.27 6.86 24.96
CA VAL A 228 11.07 7.23 23.55
C VAL A 228 9.58 7.18 23.23
N ARG A 229 9.03 8.22 22.61
CA ARG A 229 7.64 8.23 22.15
C ARG A 229 7.47 7.25 20.99
N VAL A 230 6.46 6.39 21.03
CA VAL A 230 6.09 5.56 19.86
C VAL A 230 4.71 5.99 19.40
N ARG A 231 4.62 6.44 18.14
CA ARG A 231 3.36 6.77 17.47
C ARG A 231 3.13 5.78 16.33
N LEU A 232 1.91 5.25 16.22
CA LEU A 232 1.55 4.26 15.20
C LEU A 232 0.22 4.62 14.57
N VAL A 233 0.19 4.70 13.24
CA VAL A 233 -1.03 4.83 12.43
C VAL A 233 -1.21 3.57 11.60
N GLY A 234 -2.44 3.05 11.54
CA GLY A 234 -2.80 1.96 10.64
C GLY A 234 -4.32 1.86 10.46
N SER A 235 -4.75 0.95 9.58
CA SER A 235 -6.15 0.74 9.24
C SER A 235 -6.48 -0.76 9.34
N PRO A 236 -7.11 -1.23 10.43
CA PRO A 236 -7.62 -2.59 10.47
C PRO A 236 -8.73 -2.76 9.43
N GLN A 237 -8.79 -3.92 8.79
CA GLN A 237 -9.85 -4.21 7.81
C GLN A 237 -11.05 -4.92 8.45
N GLU A 238 -10.81 -5.62 9.55
CA GLU A 238 -11.81 -6.43 10.23
C GLU A 238 -11.44 -6.62 11.72
N PRO A 239 -12.39 -7.05 12.57
CA PRO A 239 -12.11 -7.25 14.00
C PRO A 239 -11.00 -8.28 14.27
N GLY A 240 -10.79 -9.22 13.35
CA GLY A 240 -9.82 -10.31 13.44
C GLY A 240 -8.50 -10.07 12.73
N ASP A 241 -8.18 -8.84 12.33
CA ASP A 241 -6.95 -8.51 11.60
C ASP A 241 -5.69 -8.76 12.45
N THR A 242 -5.21 -10.00 12.42
CA THR A 242 -3.99 -10.42 13.13
C THR A 242 -2.71 -9.87 12.51
N TYR A 243 -2.78 -9.34 11.29
CA TYR A 243 -1.60 -8.83 10.60
C TYR A 243 -1.18 -7.45 11.13
N PHE A 244 -2.14 -6.66 11.61
CA PHE A 244 -1.91 -5.36 12.23
C PHE A 244 -2.30 -5.31 13.72
N LEU A 245 -3.53 -5.69 14.07
CA LEU A 245 -4.10 -5.40 15.39
C LEU A 245 -3.36 -6.10 16.53
N ALA A 246 -2.86 -7.31 16.31
CA ALA A 246 -2.22 -8.10 17.35
C ALA A 246 -1.04 -7.35 18.00
N GLY A 247 -0.05 -6.93 17.19
CA GLY A 247 1.09 -6.17 17.70
C GLY A 247 0.76 -4.70 18.00
N ALA A 248 -0.15 -4.07 17.24
CA ALA A 248 -0.55 -2.69 17.50
C ALA A 248 -1.18 -2.54 18.90
N GLU A 249 -2.06 -3.46 19.29
CA GLU A 249 -2.69 -3.47 20.63
C GLU A 249 -1.69 -3.80 21.74
N GLU A 250 -0.69 -4.65 21.48
CA GLU A 250 0.42 -4.86 22.42
C GLU A 250 1.22 -3.59 22.68
N LEU A 251 1.50 -2.81 21.63
CA LEU A 251 2.19 -1.54 21.73
C LEU A 251 1.35 -0.49 22.45
N ARG A 252 0.05 -0.43 22.16
CA ARG A 252 -0.90 0.46 22.86
C ARG A 252 -0.91 0.18 24.37
N ARG A 253 -0.99 -1.10 24.78
CA ARG A 253 -0.90 -1.50 26.20
C ARG A 253 0.44 -1.15 26.84
N ALA A 254 1.52 -1.10 26.05
CA ALA A 254 2.84 -0.67 26.51
C ALA A 254 3.03 0.86 26.54
N GLY A 255 2.04 1.64 26.08
CA GLY A 255 2.06 3.11 26.11
C GLY A 255 2.33 3.79 24.76
N ALA A 256 2.29 3.06 23.64
CA ALA A 256 2.32 3.70 22.32
C ALA A 256 1.04 4.49 22.05
N ASP A 257 1.18 5.59 21.33
CA ASP A 257 0.05 6.39 20.86
C ASP A 257 -0.44 5.83 19.52
N LEU A 258 -1.48 5.00 19.58
CA LEU A 258 -2.06 4.30 18.44
C LEU A 258 -3.25 5.09 17.86
N ARG A 259 -3.29 5.21 16.54
CA ARG A 259 -4.39 5.82 15.79
C ARG A 259 -4.87 4.89 14.67
N PHE A 260 -6.18 4.81 14.51
CA PHE A 260 -6.84 4.03 13.47
C PHE A 260 -7.37 4.97 12.39
N LEU A 261 -6.73 5.00 11.22
CA LEU A 261 -7.16 5.87 10.13
C LEU A 261 -8.32 5.21 9.35
N PRO A 262 -9.51 5.81 9.29
CA PRO A 262 -10.64 5.27 8.54
C PRO A 262 -10.42 5.30 7.02
N ASP A 263 -9.90 6.43 6.53
CA ASP A 263 -9.65 6.71 5.12
C ASP A 263 -8.57 7.80 5.01
N PRO A 264 -7.65 7.69 4.03
CA PRO A 264 -7.45 6.52 3.17
C PRO A 264 -6.95 5.30 3.96
N TYR A 265 -7.12 4.09 3.40
CA TYR A 265 -6.61 2.86 4.01
C TYR A 265 -5.08 2.87 4.08
N VAL A 266 -4.50 2.62 5.26
CA VAL A 266 -3.04 2.60 5.43
C VAL A 266 -2.45 1.31 4.87
N HIS A 267 -2.01 1.36 3.61
CA HIS A 267 -1.16 0.33 3.00
C HIS A 267 0.34 0.68 3.05
N ALA A 268 0.66 1.93 3.41
CA ALA A 268 2.02 2.41 3.59
C ALA A 268 2.86 1.53 4.52
N LYS A 269 4.17 1.58 4.31
CA LYS A 269 5.20 1.03 5.21
C LYS A 269 6.27 2.09 5.40
N ALA A 270 5.99 3.02 6.30
CA ALA A 270 6.85 4.15 6.60
C ALA A 270 7.24 4.17 8.08
N LEU A 271 8.47 4.57 8.33
CA LEU A 271 9.01 4.78 9.66
C LEU A 271 9.87 6.04 9.67
N VAL A 272 9.66 6.90 10.66
CA VAL A 272 10.47 8.08 10.93
C VAL A 272 11.03 7.98 12.35
N VAL A 273 12.35 8.04 12.51
CA VAL A 273 13.03 8.06 13.80
C VAL A 273 13.52 9.46 14.11
N ASP A 274 13.18 9.92 15.31
CA ASP A 274 13.60 11.19 15.89
C ASP A 274 13.34 12.40 15.00
N GLY A 275 12.47 12.31 13.99
CA GLY A 275 12.29 13.37 12.99
C GLY A 275 13.52 13.63 12.11
N GLU A 276 14.48 12.70 12.05
CA GLU A 276 15.75 12.91 11.31
C GLU A 276 16.04 11.82 10.27
N VAL A 277 15.56 10.59 10.48
CA VAL A 277 15.78 9.44 9.58
C VAL A 277 14.45 8.83 9.19
N ALA A 278 14.25 8.58 7.90
CA ALA A 278 13.08 7.93 7.35
C ALA A 278 13.46 6.61 6.67
N LEU A 279 12.54 5.66 6.70
CA LEU A 279 12.57 4.41 5.95
C LEU A 279 11.22 4.22 5.26
N VAL A 280 11.22 4.06 3.94
CA VAL A 280 10.01 3.90 3.12
C VAL A 280 10.24 2.81 2.07
N GLY A 281 9.27 1.92 1.88
CA GLY A 281 9.29 0.92 0.81
C GLY A 281 8.29 -0.21 0.99
N SER A 282 8.63 -1.42 0.59
CA SER A 282 7.69 -2.56 0.58
C SER A 282 7.70 -3.41 1.86
N LEU A 283 8.60 -3.13 2.80
CA LEU A 283 8.82 -3.93 4.02
C LEU A 283 7.64 -3.88 4.97
N ASN A 284 6.89 -4.97 5.06
CA ASN A 284 5.94 -5.12 6.15
C ASN A 284 6.64 -5.51 7.46
N LEU A 285 6.17 -5.02 8.61
CA LEU A 285 6.65 -5.44 9.93
C LEU A 285 6.06 -6.80 10.32
N SER A 286 6.45 -7.84 9.58
CA SER A 286 6.05 -9.23 9.79
C SER A 286 7.23 -10.16 9.53
N ALA A 287 7.24 -11.32 10.20
CA ALA A 287 8.33 -12.29 10.07
C ALA A 287 8.56 -12.72 8.61
N ASN A 288 7.49 -12.97 7.84
CA ASN A 288 7.59 -13.36 6.43
C ASN A 288 8.22 -12.27 5.57
N SER A 289 7.78 -11.01 5.73
CA SER A 289 8.33 -9.90 4.94
C SER A 289 9.82 -9.68 5.25
N LEU A 290 10.22 -9.73 6.52
CA LEU A 290 11.61 -9.53 6.93
C LEU A 290 12.54 -10.72 6.63
N ASN A 291 12.03 -11.96 6.67
CA ASN A 291 12.87 -13.16 6.65
C ASN A 291 12.71 -14.04 5.41
N ALA A 292 11.67 -13.83 4.59
CA ALA A 292 11.35 -14.75 3.49
C ALA A 292 10.98 -14.09 2.16
N ASN A 293 10.40 -12.88 2.19
CA ASN A 293 10.06 -12.13 0.98
C ASN A 293 11.27 -11.38 0.43
N ARG A 294 11.29 -11.17 -0.89
CA ARG A 294 12.13 -10.14 -1.51
C ARG A 294 11.41 -8.80 -1.38
N GLU A 295 11.98 -7.89 -0.60
CA GLU A 295 11.45 -6.56 -0.31
C GLU A 295 12.56 -5.52 -0.50
N LEU A 296 12.16 -4.28 -0.77
CA LEU A 296 13.06 -3.14 -0.93
C LEU A 296 12.54 -1.94 -0.14
N SER A 297 13.42 -1.27 0.59
CA SER A 297 13.14 0.04 1.18
C SER A 297 14.33 0.97 1.09
N VAL A 298 14.04 2.27 1.09
CA VAL A 298 15.03 3.34 1.00
C VAL A 298 15.11 4.02 2.36
N ARG A 299 16.32 4.04 2.92
CA ARG A 299 16.64 4.85 4.09
C ARG A 299 17.21 6.18 3.64
N PHE A 300 16.68 7.28 4.15
CA PHE A 300 17.17 8.63 3.85
C PHE A 300 17.00 9.53 5.06
N THR A 301 17.81 10.58 5.13
CA THR A 301 17.78 11.54 6.23
C THR A 301 17.14 12.87 5.82
N ARG A 302 16.66 13.62 6.81
CA ARG A 302 16.21 15.00 6.64
C ARG A 302 17.25 15.88 5.94
N ARG A 303 18.53 15.66 6.23
CA ARG A 303 19.64 16.40 5.60
C ARG A 303 19.85 16.01 4.14
N GLU A 304 19.72 14.73 3.80
CA GLU A 304 19.90 14.22 2.44
C GLU A 304 18.74 14.60 1.52
N ALA A 305 17.50 14.62 2.04
CA ALA A 305 16.30 14.85 1.25
C ALA A 305 15.28 15.73 2.00
N PRO A 306 15.58 17.01 2.26
CA PRO A 306 14.76 17.85 3.14
C PRO A 306 13.31 18.00 2.67
N GLU A 307 13.08 18.15 1.36
CA GLU A 307 11.73 18.31 0.80
C GLU A 307 10.90 17.03 0.91
N ALA A 308 11.45 15.90 0.46
CA ALA A 308 10.79 14.59 0.59
C ALA A 308 10.53 14.23 2.06
N PHE A 309 11.49 14.51 2.94
CA PHE A 309 11.35 14.24 4.37
C PHE A 309 10.25 15.10 5.00
N ALA A 310 10.25 16.42 4.73
CA ALA A 310 9.24 17.32 5.25
C ALA A 310 7.84 16.95 4.74
N ARG A 311 7.72 16.58 3.46
CA ARG A 311 6.45 16.13 2.88
C ARG A 311 5.95 14.84 3.52
N LEU A 312 6.83 13.84 3.70
CA LEU A 312 6.49 12.57 4.34
C LEU A 312 6.00 12.81 5.77
N LEU A 313 6.80 13.51 6.58
CA LEU A 313 6.45 13.77 7.98
C LEU A 313 5.15 14.57 8.08
N SER A 314 4.96 15.58 7.23
CA SER A 314 3.73 16.37 7.20
C SER A 314 2.50 15.52 6.85
N MET A 315 2.63 14.55 5.94
CA MET A 315 1.54 13.63 5.63
C MET A 315 1.22 12.71 6.81
N MET A 316 2.23 12.04 7.36
CA MET A 316 2.05 11.16 8.51
C MET A 316 1.41 11.91 9.70
N GLU A 317 1.80 13.15 9.95
CA GLU A 317 1.18 13.99 10.99
C GLU A 317 -0.31 14.25 10.72
N ARG A 318 -0.69 14.58 9.47
CA ARG A 318 -2.10 14.77 9.12
C ARG A 318 -2.91 13.49 9.35
N ASP A 319 -2.39 12.37 8.87
CA ASP A 319 -3.04 11.07 9.01
C ASP A 319 -3.15 10.66 10.49
N PHE A 320 -2.13 10.95 11.30
CA PHE A 320 -2.19 10.73 12.75
C PHE A 320 -3.24 11.59 13.46
N GLN A 321 -3.39 12.87 13.09
CA GLN A 321 -4.42 13.73 13.66
C GLN A 321 -5.84 13.34 13.21
N ALA A 322 -5.98 12.80 12.00
CA ALA A 322 -7.26 12.34 11.46
C ALA A 322 -7.69 10.97 12.03
N GLY A 323 -6.74 10.16 12.50
CA GLY A 323 -7.01 8.82 13.01
C GLY A 323 -7.81 8.81 14.32
N LEU A 324 -8.62 7.77 14.47
CA LEU A 324 -9.42 7.51 15.67
C LEU A 324 -8.56 6.91 16.78
N THR A 325 -8.86 7.23 18.04
CA THR A 325 -8.16 6.65 19.21
C THR A 325 -8.64 5.24 19.55
N GLU A 326 -9.90 4.94 19.24
CA GLU A 326 -10.53 3.64 19.48
C GLU A 326 -10.62 2.85 18.18
N ASN A 327 -10.45 1.52 18.27
CA ASN A 327 -10.58 0.64 17.12
C ASN A 327 -12.06 0.61 16.66
N PRO A 328 -12.39 1.13 15.47
CA PRO A 328 -13.78 1.22 15.02
C PRO A 328 -14.42 -0.17 14.79
N PHE A 329 -13.62 -1.21 14.58
CA PHE A 329 -14.08 -2.59 14.36
C PHE A 329 -14.24 -3.39 15.66
N ALA A 330 -13.75 -2.89 16.79
CA ALA A 330 -13.90 -3.55 18.09
C ALA A 330 -15.20 -3.16 18.82
N LEU A 331 -15.94 -2.18 18.30
CA LEU A 331 -17.16 -1.69 18.91
C LEU A 331 -18.34 -2.67 18.71
N PRO A 332 -19.25 -2.80 19.68
CA PRO A 332 -20.39 -3.72 19.59
C PRO A 332 -21.34 -3.33 18.44
N PRO A 333 -22.18 -4.24 17.92
CA PRO A 333 -23.24 -3.88 16.99
C PRO A 333 -24.16 -2.79 17.56
N LEU A 334 -24.79 -1.99 16.70
CA LEU A 334 -25.86 -1.08 17.10
C LEU A 334 -27.14 -1.86 17.39
N GLU A 335 -27.87 -1.42 18.42
CA GLU A 335 -29.22 -1.89 18.69
C GLU A 335 -30.24 -1.12 17.85
N GLY A 336 -31.28 -1.82 17.38
CA GLY A 336 -32.37 -1.22 16.61
C GLY A 336 -32.03 -0.96 15.13
N VAL A 337 -32.78 -0.04 14.53
CA VAL A 337 -32.70 0.33 13.12
C VAL A 337 -32.40 1.83 13.02
N ILE A 338 -31.41 2.21 12.24
CA ILE A 338 -31.03 3.61 12.02
C ILE A 338 -31.39 4.06 10.59
N PRO A 339 -31.66 5.36 10.38
CA PRO A 339 -31.70 5.92 9.03
C PRO A 339 -30.35 5.74 8.33
N TRP A 340 -30.34 5.42 7.03
CA TRP A 340 -29.10 5.23 6.27
C TRP A 340 -28.17 6.47 6.31
N GLN A 341 -28.72 7.68 6.45
CA GLN A 341 -27.96 8.93 6.56
C GLN A 341 -27.09 9.01 7.82
N ASP A 342 -27.45 8.24 8.86
CA ASP A 342 -26.69 8.21 10.10
C ASP A 342 -25.55 7.18 10.08
N ALA A 343 -25.51 6.29 9.08
CA ALA A 343 -24.47 5.26 8.99
C ALA A 343 -23.03 5.80 9.07
N PRO A 344 -22.66 6.92 8.40
CA PRO A 344 -21.31 7.49 8.53
C PRO A 344 -20.82 7.71 9.97
N LYS A 345 -21.74 8.02 10.91
CA LYS A 345 -21.42 8.26 12.33
C LYS A 345 -20.95 7.00 13.05
N TYR A 346 -21.16 5.82 12.47
CA TYR A 346 -20.94 4.52 13.09
C TYR A 346 -19.99 3.63 12.28
N PHE A 347 -19.01 4.23 11.59
CA PHE A 347 -17.94 3.53 10.88
C PHE A 347 -17.33 2.38 11.71
N GLY A 348 -17.12 1.24 11.05
CA GLY A 348 -16.57 0.00 11.62
C GLY A 348 -17.59 -0.86 12.38
N ARG A 349 -18.73 -0.30 12.79
CA ARG A 349 -19.78 -1.03 13.53
C ARG A 349 -20.70 -1.80 12.59
N ILE A 350 -21.30 -2.86 13.14
CA ILE A 350 -22.42 -3.54 12.49
C ILE A 350 -23.72 -2.78 12.84
N ALA A 351 -24.49 -2.41 11.82
CA ALA A 351 -25.74 -1.68 11.96
C ALA A 351 -26.82 -2.28 11.07
N THR A 352 -28.09 -2.07 11.45
CA THR A 352 -29.24 -2.25 10.56
C THR A 352 -29.67 -0.86 10.10
N VAL A 353 -29.55 -0.59 8.80
CA VAL A 353 -29.93 0.67 8.17
C VAL A 353 -31.25 0.52 7.42
N GLU A 354 -32.09 1.55 7.42
CA GLU A 354 -33.35 1.58 6.68
C GLU A 354 -33.38 2.73 5.67
N GLY A 355 -33.93 2.48 4.48
CA GLY A 355 -34.10 3.50 3.44
C GLY A 355 -34.77 2.96 2.18
N VAL A 356 -35.04 3.85 1.24
CA VAL A 356 -35.54 3.49 -0.11
C VAL A 356 -34.38 3.47 -1.08
N ILE A 357 -34.24 2.41 -1.86
CA ILE A 357 -33.24 2.34 -2.93
C ILE A 357 -33.67 3.26 -4.08
N GLN A 358 -32.93 4.33 -4.31
CA GLN A 358 -33.23 5.34 -5.32
C GLN A 358 -32.53 5.06 -6.66
N GLN A 359 -31.39 4.39 -6.63
CA GLN A 359 -30.62 4.04 -7.81
C GLN A 359 -29.99 2.65 -7.65
N VAL A 360 -29.90 1.93 -8.75
CA VAL A 360 -29.13 0.71 -8.85
C VAL A 360 -28.15 0.81 -10.01
N GLU A 361 -27.00 0.17 -9.88
CA GLU A 361 -25.93 0.16 -10.88
C GLU A 361 -25.27 -1.22 -10.87
N ASP A 362 -25.06 -1.84 -12.04
CA ASP A 362 -24.24 -3.04 -12.17
C ASP A 362 -23.10 -2.76 -13.15
N ARG A 363 -21.86 -2.91 -12.67
CA ARG A 363 -20.64 -2.73 -13.47
C ARG A 363 -20.08 -4.06 -13.97
N GLY A 364 -20.78 -5.18 -13.76
CA GLY A 364 -20.33 -6.53 -14.06
C GLY A 364 -19.30 -7.09 -13.06
N THR A 365 -18.52 -6.23 -12.40
CA THR A 365 -17.58 -6.59 -11.34
C THR A 365 -18.11 -6.31 -9.94
N VAL A 366 -19.15 -5.48 -9.83
CA VAL A 366 -19.81 -5.07 -8.59
C VAL A 366 -21.15 -4.41 -8.90
N ALA A 367 -22.12 -4.61 -8.02
CA ALA A 367 -23.41 -3.95 -8.07
C ALA A 367 -23.60 -3.04 -6.86
N PHE A 368 -24.18 -1.87 -7.10
CA PHE A 368 -24.50 -0.88 -6.09
C PHE A 368 -26.01 -0.69 -5.98
N LEU A 369 -26.52 -0.69 -4.76
CA LEU A 369 -27.85 -0.19 -4.44
C LEU A 369 -27.69 1.07 -3.59
N ARG A 370 -28.19 2.21 -4.08
CA ARG A 370 -27.96 3.53 -3.47
C ARG A 370 -29.22 4.07 -2.83
N PHE A 371 -29.09 4.61 -1.63
CA PHE A 371 -30.19 5.26 -0.92
C PHE A 371 -30.41 6.73 -1.33
N GLY A 372 -29.42 7.36 -1.96
CA GLY A 372 -29.49 8.75 -2.41
C GLY A 372 -28.55 9.03 -3.60
N PRO A 373 -28.65 10.22 -4.22
CA PRO A 373 -27.86 10.62 -5.38
C PRO A 373 -26.47 11.15 -5.01
N GLY A 374 -26.17 11.35 -3.73
CA GLY A 374 -24.91 11.91 -3.27
C GLY A 374 -23.75 10.94 -3.42
N GLU A 375 -22.58 11.47 -3.77
CA GLU A 375 -21.35 10.68 -3.89
C GLU A 375 -20.80 10.17 -2.55
N SER A 376 -21.30 10.65 -1.41
CA SER A 376 -20.90 10.13 -0.09
C SER A 376 -22.04 9.46 0.66
N ASP A 377 -23.19 9.27 0.00
CA ASP A 377 -24.32 8.56 0.56
C ASP A 377 -23.98 7.08 0.77
N LEU A 378 -24.55 6.48 1.82
CA LEU A 378 -24.41 5.05 2.07
C LEU A 378 -24.88 4.26 0.83
N ARG A 379 -24.08 3.30 0.40
CA ARG A 379 -24.46 2.33 -0.64
C ARG A 379 -24.36 0.90 -0.13
N LEU A 380 -25.21 0.04 -0.66
CA LEU A 380 -25.11 -1.40 -0.47
C LEU A 380 -24.33 -1.97 -1.63
N VAL A 381 -23.38 -2.84 -1.32
CA VAL A 381 -22.46 -3.43 -2.29
C VAL A 381 -22.67 -4.92 -2.35
N VAL A 382 -22.84 -5.46 -3.56
CA VAL A 382 -22.90 -6.90 -3.80
C VAL A 382 -21.85 -7.25 -4.84
N PHE A 383 -21.10 -8.32 -4.61
CA PHE A 383 -20.13 -8.83 -5.58
C PHE A 383 -20.75 -9.92 -6.48
N PRO A 384 -20.29 -10.09 -7.74
CA PRO A 384 -20.87 -11.01 -8.72
C PRO A 384 -21.10 -12.44 -8.22
N ARG A 385 -20.19 -12.94 -7.37
CA ARG A 385 -20.28 -14.27 -6.75
C ARG A 385 -21.59 -14.49 -5.97
N SER A 386 -22.20 -13.43 -5.45
CA SER A 386 -23.42 -13.49 -4.64
C SER A 386 -24.67 -13.09 -5.42
N TYR A 387 -24.57 -12.57 -6.66
CA TYR A 387 -25.72 -12.02 -7.40
C TYR A 387 -26.90 -12.99 -7.50
N ALA A 388 -26.61 -14.27 -7.80
CA ALA A 388 -27.63 -15.31 -7.95
C ALA A 388 -28.41 -15.61 -6.66
N LEU A 389 -27.89 -15.21 -5.49
CA LEU A 389 -28.53 -15.42 -4.19
C LEU A 389 -29.61 -14.35 -3.91
N PHE A 390 -29.55 -13.20 -4.58
CA PHE A 390 -30.50 -12.09 -4.37
C PHE A 390 -31.69 -12.17 -5.34
N ARG A 391 -32.80 -11.48 -5.00
CA ARG A 391 -34.01 -11.40 -5.83
C ARG A 391 -33.71 -10.93 -7.25
N GLN A 392 -34.17 -11.68 -8.24
CA GLN A 392 -34.02 -11.38 -9.66
C GLN A 392 -35.21 -10.56 -10.21
N PRO A 393 -35.03 -9.74 -11.28
CA PRO A 393 -33.76 -9.44 -11.96
C PRO A 393 -32.87 -8.54 -11.07
N PHE A 394 -31.65 -8.99 -10.76
CA PHE A 394 -30.74 -8.25 -9.89
C PHE A 394 -29.86 -7.27 -10.70
N PRO A 395 -29.53 -6.07 -10.18
CA PRO A 395 -30.03 -5.44 -8.95
C PRO A 395 -31.40 -4.73 -9.13
N GLN A 396 -31.95 -4.73 -10.35
CA GLN A 396 -33.14 -3.95 -10.73
C GLN A 396 -34.39 -4.19 -9.88
N SER A 397 -34.57 -5.40 -9.35
CA SER A 397 -35.69 -5.81 -8.50
C SER A 397 -35.82 -5.02 -7.20
N TYR A 398 -34.75 -4.32 -6.78
CA TYR A 398 -34.70 -3.51 -5.58
C TYR A 398 -34.93 -2.02 -5.82
N LEU A 399 -34.94 -1.56 -7.08
CA LEU A 399 -35.16 -0.13 -7.37
C LEU A 399 -36.54 0.32 -6.86
N GLY A 400 -36.55 1.43 -6.12
CA GLY A 400 -37.76 2.01 -5.51
C GLY A 400 -38.28 1.26 -4.29
N LYS A 401 -37.62 0.18 -3.84
CA LYS A 401 -38.04 -0.60 -2.67
C LYS A 401 -37.48 0.00 -1.39
N LYS A 402 -38.30 0.05 -0.35
CA LYS A 402 -37.87 0.27 1.03
C LYS A 402 -37.26 -1.01 1.56
N VAL A 403 -36.05 -0.90 2.10
CA VAL A 403 -35.27 -2.03 2.58
C VAL A 403 -34.68 -1.77 3.96
N ARG A 404 -34.41 -2.84 4.70
CA ARG A 404 -33.46 -2.86 5.80
C ARG A 404 -32.24 -3.67 5.41
N ALA A 405 -31.07 -3.06 5.51
CA ALA A 405 -29.81 -3.74 5.27
C ALA A 405 -29.03 -3.84 6.57
N ARG A 406 -28.57 -5.04 6.92
CA ARG A 406 -27.74 -5.26 8.10
C ARG A 406 -26.34 -5.68 7.69
N GLY A 407 -25.35 -4.91 8.10
CA GLY A 407 -23.96 -5.29 7.91
C GLY A 407 -23.00 -4.29 8.52
N ARG A 408 -21.72 -4.51 8.27
CA ARG A 408 -20.68 -3.62 8.76
C ARG A 408 -20.61 -2.38 7.88
N ILE A 409 -20.61 -1.22 8.52
CA ILE A 409 -20.38 0.06 7.86
C ILE A 409 -18.88 0.21 7.63
N VAL A 410 -18.46 0.20 6.38
CA VAL A 410 -17.07 0.42 5.98
C VAL A 410 -16.98 1.66 5.11
N LEU A 411 -15.77 2.17 4.92
CA LEU A 411 -15.46 3.33 4.09
C LEU A 411 -14.48 2.85 3.02
N TYR A 412 -14.84 3.04 1.75
CA TYR A 412 -14.03 2.61 0.62
C TYR A 412 -14.03 3.68 -0.46
N ALA A 413 -12.83 4.20 -0.78
CA ALA A 413 -12.65 5.25 -1.78
C ALA A 413 -13.56 6.47 -1.55
N GLY A 414 -13.75 6.87 -0.28
CA GLY A 414 -14.64 7.97 0.11
C GLY A 414 -16.13 7.65 0.19
N TYR A 415 -16.56 6.41 -0.10
CA TYR A 415 -17.96 5.98 -0.01
C TYR A 415 -18.19 5.14 1.24
N TYR A 416 -19.23 5.47 2.01
CA TYR A 416 -19.71 4.56 3.04
C TYR A 416 -20.48 3.41 2.42
N GLU A 417 -20.19 2.19 2.87
CA GLU A 417 -20.75 0.98 2.30
C GLU A 417 -21.16 -0.04 3.34
N ILE A 418 -22.17 -0.84 3.00
CA ILE A 418 -22.40 -2.15 3.59
C ILE A 418 -22.26 -3.19 2.48
N VAL A 419 -21.26 -4.07 2.61
CA VAL A 419 -21.10 -5.22 1.73
C VAL A 419 -22.08 -6.32 2.15
N LEU A 420 -22.94 -6.73 1.23
CA LEU A 420 -23.91 -7.80 1.42
C LEU A 420 -23.41 -9.08 0.76
N GLU A 421 -23.01 -10.05 1.57
CA GLU A 421 -22.55 -11.34 1.07
C GLU A 421 -23.68 -12.36 0.87
N ASP A 422 -24.76 -12.19 1.64
CA ASP A 422 -25.90 -13.11 1.73
C ASP A 422 -27.23 -12.32 1.77
N PRO A 423 -28.31 -12.82 1.14
CA PRO A 423 -29.61 -12.14 1.11
C PRO A 423 -30.27 -11.95 2.48
N SER A 424 -29.92 -12.73 3.51
CA SER A 424 -30.44 -12.52 4.88
C SER A 424 -30.03 -11.17 5.48
N ALA A 425 -29.00 -10.53 4.91
CA ALA A 425 -28.58 -9.19 5.26
C ALA A 425 -29.44 -8.08 4.64
N LEU A 426 -30.41 -8.41 3.77
CA LEU A 426 -31.25 -7.43 3.07
C LEU A 426 -32.73 -7.83 3.09
N GLU A 427 -33.50 -7.16 3.95
CA GLU A 427 -34.95 -7.32 4.07
C GLU A 427 -35.66 -6.27 3.20
N VAL A 428 -36.63 -6.69 2.39
CA VAL A 428 -37.53 -5.78 1.66
C VAL A 428 -38.78 -5.57 2.52
N LEU A 429 -39.04 -4.32 2.92
CA LEU A 429 -40.14 -3.98 3.83
C LEU A 429 -41.47 -3.73 3.12
N ASP A 430 -41.42 -3.43 1.83
CA ASP A 430 -42.64 -3.15 1.08
C ASP A 430 -43.27 -4.47 0.64
N GLY A 431 -44.40 -4.82 1.27
CA GLY A 431 -45.30 -5.89 0.83
C GLY A 431 -46.01 -5.61 -0.51
N SER A 432 -45.41 -4.83 -1.40
CA SER A 432 -45.94 -4.64 -2.76
C SER A 432 -45.75 -5.95 -3.56
N PRO A 433 -46.79 -6.47 -4.23
CA PRO A 433 -46.76 -7.76 -4.92
C PRO A 433 -45.58 -7.93 -5.90
#